data_AF-A0A950X9X5-F1
#
_entry.id   AF-A0A950X9X5-F1
#
_cell.length_a   1.000
_cell.length_b   1.000
_cell.length_c   1.000
_cell.angle_alpha   90.00
_cell.angle_beta   90.00
_cell.angle_gamma   90.00
#
_symmetry.space_group_name_H-M   'P 1'
#
loop_
_entity.id
_entity.type
_entity.pdbx_description
1 polymer ?
#
loop_
_entity_poly.entity_id
_entity_poly.type
_entity_poly.pdbx_seq_one_letter_code
_entity_poly.pdbx_strand_id
1 'polypeptide(L)'
;MITMRKFWLALAISLPTLVILVLFSGTNQAAIPGQVRDEAMRANRSPASMPAADEDYFHDMDGGITLTPDEVKGRNNWIAWTGGNDRFWNTLSTLSFGTVDFLKTLSSYPGLKFSRDNRWNYLGLVNEPCFDKATAPNADRYGLWLDKRSSNCPPDPFENESKYPGIKIGARGKNIPAGSYYGYATGVVGLRLFPNPDFDEAAAKKWDPKRYYDDPKYYLSKDLIKPYRVGMSCGFCHVGPNPIKPPQDPENPKWENLSSNVGAQYFWFDRIFAWEADQSSFTFQLFHSARPGSLDTSLTSTDNINNPRTMNAVYYLGPRLQAAKRWGKETLAGGGLNNKQFNDYVHTGVLTTFFQPPNTVWSPRVLKDGADSVGALGALNRVFINIGLFSEEWLLHFNPLIGGKRPSPIEISVARKNSTYWGATESQTPDLALFFLKTTDPHHLKDAPGGDAYLTKDADQLKRGKLVFADTCARCHSSKIPTPAAGLDPNGCSGPGYLDCWNRYWEWTKTDDFKTKMREIVLADDFLDNNFLSTDQRVPVTLLQTNACSPLASNAIGGN
;
A
#
# COMPACT_ATOMS: atom_id res chain seq x y z
N MET A 1 -49.42 -29.61 -48.65
CA MET A 1 -50.08 -28.83 -47.58
C MET A 1 -49.71 -29.24 -46.15
N ILE A 2 -49.28 -30.47 -45.87
CA ILE A 2 -48.97 -30.92 -44.49
C ILE A 2 -47.61 -30.41 -43.98
N THR A 3 -46.68 -30.05 -44.87
CA THR A 3 -45.31 -29.60 -44.54
C THR A 3 -45.23 -28.12 -44.14
N MET A 4 -46.04 -27.23 -44.72
CA MET A 4 -46.05 -25.80 -44.32
C MET A 4 -46.68 -25.59 -42.93
N ARG A 5 -47.67 -26.40 -42.53
CA ARG A 5 -48.37 -26.24 -41.24
C ARG A 5 -47.48 -26.59 -40.03
N LYS A 6 -46.53 -27.52 -40.19
CA LYS A 6 -45.54 -27.86 -39.16
C LYS A 6 -44.45 -26.80 -39.01
N PHE A 7 -44.11 -26.10 -40.10
CA PHE A 7 -43.10 -25.03 -40.08
C PHE A 7 -43.61 -23.79 -39.32
N TRP A 8 -44.88 -23.41 -39.51
CA TRP A 8 -45.50 -22.29 -38.80
C TRP A 8 -45.80 -22.59 -37.33
N LEU A 9 -46.11 -23.84 -36.95
CA LEU A 9 -46.24 -24.23 -35.53
C LEU A 9 -44.89 -24.23 -34.80
N ALA A 10 -43.80 -24.63 -35.46
CA ALA A 10 -42.46 -24.59 -34.87
C ALA A 10 -41.97 -23.14 -34.66
N LEU A 11 -42.35 -22.21 -35.54
CA LEU A 11 -42.04 -20.78 -35.42
C LEU A 11 -42.87 -20.08 -34.31
N ALA A 12 -44.14 -20.48 -34.15
CA ALA A 12 -45.04 -19.92 -33.15
C ALA A 12 -44.73 -20.38 -31.72
N ILE A 13 -44.07 -21.52 -31.55
CA ILE A 13 -43.61 -22.01 -30.24
C ILE A 13 -42.20 -21.49 -29.94
N SER A 14 -41.32 -21.33 -30.93
CA SER A 14 -39.93 -20.90 -30.71
C SER A 14 -39.79 -19.42 -30.34
N LEU A 15 -40.59 -18.51 -30.92
CA LEU A 15 -40.55 -17.08 -30.58
C LEU A 15 -40.90 -16.76 -29.11
N PRO A 16 -41.98 -17.28 -28.50
CA PRO A 16 -42.26 -17.03 -27.09
C PRO A 16 -41.26 -17.71 -26.15
N THR A 17 -40.70 -18.88 -26.49
CA THR A 17 -39.60 -19.47 -25.69
C THR A 17 -38.29 -18.68 -25.79
N LEU A 18 -37.98 -18.05 -26.92
CA LEU A 18 -36.79 -17.20 -27.04
C LEU A 18 -36.96 -15.90 -26.24
N VAL A 19 -38.16 -15.32 -26.23
CA VAL A 19 -38.48 -14.13 -25.42
C VAL A 19 -38.53 -14.46 -23.92
N ILE A 20 -39.03 -15.64 -23.54
CA ILE A 20 -39.03 -16.10 -22.13
C ILE A 20 -37.61 -16.47 -21.67
N LEU A 21 -36.75 -17.03 -22.52
CA LEU A 21 -35.33 -17.26 -22.18
C LEU A 21 -34.52 -15.97 -22.05
N VAL A 22 -34.87 -14.91 -22.79
CA VAL A 22 -34.27 -13.56 -22.62
C VAL A 22 -34.81 -12.83 -21.38
N LEU A 23 -36.02 -13.15 -20.93
CA LEU A 23 -36.61 -12.59 -19.70
C LEU A 23 -36.22 -13.34 -18.42
N PHE A 24 -35.74 -14.59 -18.52
CA PHE A 24 -35.23 -15.38 -17.39
C PHE A 24 -33.70 -15.54 -17.35
N SER A 25 -32.96 -15.06 -18.35
CA SER A 25 -31.57 -14.69 -18.14
C SER A 25 -31.56 -13.43 -17.29
N GLY A 26 -31.45 -13.59 -15.97
CA GLY A 26 -31.18 -12.47 -15.07
C GLY A 26 -30.09 -11.62 -15.70
N THR A 27 -30.46 -10.40 -16.08
CA THR A 27 -29.56 -9.44 -16.70
C THR A 27 -28.45 -9.18 -15.70
N ASN A 28 -27.31 -9.85 -15.86
CA ASN A 28 -26.04 -9.41 -15.31
C ASN A 28 -25.70 -8.10 -16.01
N GLN A 29 -26.41 -7.04 -15.64
CA GLN A 29 -26.10 -5.70 -16.08
C GLN A 29 -24.70 -5.43 -15.54
N ALA A 30 -23.76 -5.19 -16.46
CA ALA A 30 -22.38 -4.91 -16.09
C ALA A 30 -22.36 -3.79 -15.04
N ALA A 31 -21.57 -3.96 -13.99
CA ALA A 31 -21.45 -2.97 -12.94
C ALA A 31 -21.10 -1.60 -13.53
N ILE A 32 -21.84 -0.58 -13.12
CA ILE A 32 -21.71 0.79 -13.63
C ILE A 32 -20.81 1.57 -12.65
N PRO A 33 -19.69 2.17 -13.10
CA PRO A 33 -18.88 3.07 -12.28
C PRO A 33 -19.74 4.14 -11.59
N GLY A 34 -19.47 4.42 -10.33
CA GLY A 34 -20.18 5.39 -9.50
C GLY A 34 -21.41 4.84 -8.78
N GLN A 35 -21.83 3.61 -9.08
CA GLN A 35 -23.12 3.06 -8.60
C GLN A 35 -22.98 1.82 -7.71
N VAL A 36 -21.81 1.17 -7.70
CA VAL A 36 -21.58 -0.02 -6.89
C VAL A 36 -21.31 0.35 -5.43
N ARG A 37 -21.68 -0.54 -4.52
CA ARG A 37 -21.43 -0.44 -3.08
C ARG A 37 -20.48 -1.54 -2.63
N ASP A 38 -19.60 -1.24 -1.67
CA ASP A 38 -18.72 -2.26 -1.12
C ASP A 38 -19.47 -3.35 -0.33
N GLU A 39 -18.81 -4.48 -0.06
CA GLU A 39 -19.37 -5.60 0.71
C GLU A 39 -19.94 -5.17 2.07
N ALA A 40 -19.25 -4.27 2.78
CA ALA A 40 -19.67 -3.78 4.09
C ALA A 40 -20.97 -2.98 4.03
N MET A 41 -21.08 -2.05 3.08
CA MET A 41 -22.27 -1.25 2.89
C MET A 41 -23.45 -2.09 2.39
N ARG A 42 -23.21 -3.08 1.53
CA ARG A 42 -24.24 -4.06 1.12
C ARG A 42 -24.74 -4.90 2.29
N ALA A 43 -23.90 -5.13 3.29
CA ALA A 43 -24.26 -5.77 4.56
C ALA A 43 -24.82 -4.79 5.61
N ASN A 44 -25.19 -3.56 5.22
CA ASN A 44 -25.73 -2.51 6.09
C ASN A 44 -24.79 -2.10 7.25
N ARG A 45 -23.48 -2.23 7.07
CA ARG A 45 -22.48 -1.72 8.02
C ARG A 45 -22.20 -0.26 7.70
N SER A 46 -22.16 0.60 8.73
CA SER A 46 -21.74 1.99 8.60
C SER A 46 -20.26 2.17 8.94
N PRO A 47 -19.60 3.26 8.51
CA PRO A 47 -18.21 3.55 8.91
C PRO A 47 -17.99 3.52 10.42
N ALA A 48 -18.91 4.09 11.20
CA ALA A 48 -18.85 4.11 12.67
C ALA A 48 -18.92 2.72 13.31
N SER A 49 -19.41 1.71 12.58
CA SER A 49 -19.44 0.32 13.04
C SER A 49 -18.10 -0.41 12.87
N MET A 50 -17.07 0.28 12.37
CA MET A 50 -15.71 -0.23 12.17
C MET A 50 -14.68 0.69 12.86
N PRO A 51 -14.71 0.80 14.20
CA PRO A 51 -13.71 1.58 14.92
C PRO A 51 -12.29 1.03 14.68
N ALA A 52 -11.29 1.90 14.79
CA ALA A 52 -9.90 1.50 14.79
C ALA A 52 -9.60 0.54 15.95
N ALA A 53 -8.69 -0.40 15.72
CA ALA A 53 -8.13 -1.21 16.79
C ALA A 53 -7.20 -0.39 17.69
N ASP A 54 -7.38 -0.51 18.99
CA ASP A 54 -6.72 0.31 20.02
C ASP A 54 -5.78 -0.52 20.92
N GLU A 55 -5.58 -1.80 20.61
CA GLU A 55 -4.65 -2.66 21.33
C GLU A 55 -3.20 -2.34 20.98
N ASP A 56 -2.36 -2.18 22.01
CA ASP A 56 -0.92 -1.91 21.90
C ASP A 56 -0.11 -3.19 21.57
N TYR A 57 -0.55 -3.92 20.54
CA TYR A 57 -0.01 -5.25 20.19
C TYR A 57 1.43 -5.17 19.67
N PHE A 58 1.74 -4.15 18.88
CA PHE A 58 3.05 -3.96 18.25
C PHE A 58 4.00 -3.07 19.08
N HIS A 59 3.81 -2.97 20.41
CA HIS A 59 4.51 -2.01 21.29
C HIS A 59 6.04 -2.05 21.16
N ASP A 60 6.62 -3.22 20.93
CA ASP A 60 8.08 -3.40 20.82
C ASP A 60 8.67 -2.90 19.48
N MET A 61 7.86 -2.75 18.44
CA MET A 61 8.32 -2.27 17.13
C MET A 61 8.81 -0.82 17.22
N ASP A 62 9.54 -0.37 16.18
CA ASP A 62 9.92 1.05 16.03
C ASP A 62 10.70 1.60 17.24
N GLY A 63 11.54 0.74 17.82
CA GLY A 63 12.37 1.08 18.97
C GLY A 63 11.67 1.01 20.33
N GLY A 64 10.44 0.47 20.40
CA GLY A 64 9.70 0.39 21.66
C GLY A 64 9.20 1.74 22.16
N ILE A 65 9.02 2.71 21.26
CA ILE A 65 8.61 4.06 21.61
C ILE A 65 7.20 4.05 22.21
N THR A 66 7.02 4.74 23.34
CA THR A 66 5.71 4.86 23.97
C THR A 66 4.78 5.71 23.12
N LEU A 67 3.63 5.14 22.76
CA LEU A 67 2.59 5.76 21.96
C LEU A 67 1.38 6.12 22.81
N THR A 68 0.71 7.22 22.46
CA THR A 68 -0.63 7.55 22.94
C THR A 68 -1.68 6.62 22.32
N PRO A 69 -2.91 6.54 22.88
CA PRO A 69 -3.96 5.70 22.31
C PRO A 69 -4.27 5.97 20.84
N ASP A 70 -4.23 7.22 20.39
CA ASP A 70 -4.48 7.56 18.99
C ASP A 70 -3.28 7.19 18.10
N GLU A 71 -2.05 7.38 18.56
CA GLU A 71 -0.87 6.88 17.83
C GLU A 71 -0.84 5.34 17.73
N VAL A 72 -1.33 4.62 18.74
CA VAL A 72 -1.51 3.15 18.68
C VAL A 72 -2.51 2.76 17.60
N LYS A 73 -3.67 3.44 17.53
CA LYS A 73 -4.64 3.23 16.43
C LYS A 73 -4.01 3.49 15.06
N GLY A 74 -3.21 4.54 14.95
CA GLY A 74 -2.46 4.86 13.73
C GLY A 74 -1.52 3.74 13.30
N ARG A 75 -0.74 3.19 14.23
CA ARG A 75 0.14 2.04 13.98
C ARG A 75 -0.66 0.79 13.57
N ASN A 76 -1.75 0.50 14.28
CA ASN A 76 -2.61 -0.64 13.96
C ASN A 76 -3.27 -0.49 12.59
N ASN A 77 -3.69 0.71 12.22
CA ASN A 77 -4.21 1.03 10.90
C ASN A 77 -3.14 0.78 9.82
N TRP A 78 -1.90 1.20 10.04
CA TRP A 78 -0.80 0.94 9.10
C TRP A 78 -0.48 -0.55 8.93
N ILE A 79 -0.39 -1.29 10.04
CA ILE A 79 0.16 -2.65 10.05
C ILE A 79 -0.91 -3.73 9.83
N ALA A 80 -2.17 -3.51 10.24
CA ALA A 80 -3.19 -4.56 10.23
C ALA A 80 -4.45 -4.23 9.40
N TRP A 81 -4.77 -2.96 9.16
CA TRP A 81 -6.00 -2.60 8.42
C TRP A 81 -5.86 -2.88 6.92
N THR A 82 -6.73 -3.75 6.40
CA THR A 82 -6.76 -4.11 4.97
C THR A 82 -7.82 -3.36 4.17
N GLY A 83 -8.77 -2.69 4.86
CA GLY A 83 -9.84 -1.96 4.20
C GLY A 83 -10.74 -2.83 3.29
N GLY A 84 -10.89 -4.13 3.60
CA GLY A 84 -11.71 -5.04 2.80
C GLY A 84 -11.16 -5.30 1.39
N ASN A 85 -9.86 -5.12 1.17
CA ASN A 85 -9.22 -5.37 -0.11
C ASN A 85 -9.00 -6.87 -0.44
N ASP A 86 -9.44 -7.80 0.41
CA ASP A 86 -9.34 -9.24 0.18
C ASP A 86 -10.07 -9.67 -1.10
N ARG A 87 -11.16 -8.97 -1.44
CA ARG A 87 -11.84 -9.14 -2.73
C ARG A 87 -10.92 -8.80 -3.91
N PHE A 88 -10.18 -7.69 -3.84
CA PHE A 88 -9.30 -7.24 -4.91
C PHE A 88 -8.24 -8.31 -5.23
N TRP A 89 -7.52 -8.76 -4.21
CA TRP A 89 -6.45 -9.75 -4.36
C TRP A 89 -6.98 -11.12 -4.79
N ASN A 90 -8.17 -11.51 -4.32
CA ASN A 90 -8.84 -12.70 -4.82
C ASN A 90 -9.21 -12.58 -6.31
N THR A 91 -9.70 -11.42 -6.76
CA THR A 91 -9.97 -11.18 -8.18
C THR A 91 -8.70 -11.23 -9.03
N LEU A 92 -7.59 -10.67 -8.55
CA LEU A 92 -6.31 -10.77 -9.26
C LEU A 92 -5.82 -12.21 -9.40
N SER A 93 -6.14 -13.09 -8.46
CA SER A 93 -5.79 -14.51 -8.56
C SER A 93 -6.44 -15.16 -9.78
N THR A 94 -7.70 -14.82 -10.08
CA THR A 94 -8.39 -15.28 -11.28
C THR A 94 -7.88 -14.60 -12.55
N LEU A 95 -7.74 -13.27 -12.54
CA LEU A 95 -7.33 -12.49 -13.73
C LEU A 95 -5.89 -12.76 -14.18
N SER A 96 -5.03 -13.21 -13.25
CA SER A 96 -3.65 -13.61 -13.53
C SER A 96 -3.50 -15.08 -13.94
N PHE A 97 -4.61 -15.78 -14.21
CA PHE A 97 -4.62 -17.21 -14.50
C PHE A 97 -3.87 -18.03 -13.44
N GLY A 98 -4.05 -17.72 -12.16
CA GLY A 98 -3.42 -18.42 -11.05
C GLY A 98 -1.95 -18.06 -10.79
N THR A 99 -1.36 -17.11 -11.53
CA THR A 99 -0.01 -16.61 -11.25
C THR A 99 0.04 -15.99 -9.85
N VAL A 100 -0.90 -15.09 -9.54
CA VAL A 100 -1.08 -14.53 -8.20
C VAL A 100 -1.92 -15.49 -7.36
N ASP A 101 -1.35 -16.08 -6.32
CA ASP A 101 -2.15 -16.85 -5.34
C ASP A 101 -1.55 -16.79 -3.93
N PHE A 102 -1.98 -15.80 -3.16
CA PHE A 102 -1.42 -15.60 -1.82
C PHE A 102 -1.69 -16.75 -0.85
N LEU A 103 -2.73 -17.57 -1.04
CA LEU A 103 -2.89 -18.76 -0.20
C LEU A 103 -1.77 -19.78 -0.43
N LYS A 104 -1.18 -19.84 -1.63
CA LYS A 104 0.05 -20.61 -1.89
C LYS A 104 1.29 -19.88 -1.40
N THR A 105 1.39 -18.56 -1.58
CA THR A 105 2.52 -17.75 -1.07
C THR A 105 2.67 -17.82 0.47
N LEU A 106 1.56 -17.93 1.19
CA LEU A 106 1.54 -18.07 2.66
C LEU A 106 1.81 -19.51 3.15
N SER A 107 1.75 -20.49 2.25
CA SER A 107 1.71 -21.91 2.61
C SER A 107 3.08 -22.47 2.98
N SER A 108 3.07 -23.47 3.85
CA SER A 108 4.21 -24.36 4.12
C SER A 108 4.01 -25.77 3.53
N TYR A 109 3.17 -25.90 2.50
CA TYR A 109 2.88 -27.16 1.82
C TYR A 109 4.15 -27.84 1.25
N PRO A 110 4.35 -29.16 1.44
CA PRO A 110 5.51 -29.87 0.91
C PRO A 110 5.63 -29.76 -0.61
N GLY A 111 6.82 -29.40 -1.10
CA GLY A 111 7.10 -29.24 -2.53
C GLY A 111 7.11 -27.79 -3.02
N LEU A 112 6.60 -26.83 -2.23
CA LEU A 112 6.84 -25.41 -2.48
C LEU A 112 8.32 -25.06 -2.22
N LYS A 113 8.84 -24.07 -2.95
CA LYS A 113 10.24 -23.60 -2.82
C LYS A 113 10.50 -22.83 -1.52
N PHE A 114 9.43 -22.45 -0.85
CA PHE A 114 9.45 -21.68 0.39
C PHE A 114 8.50 -22.31 1.40
N SER A 115 8.76 -22.00 2.67
CA SER A 115 7.91 -22.24 3.82
C SER A 115 8.23 -21.18 4.87
N ARG A 116 7.63 -21.26 6.05
CA ARG A 116 8.00 -20.36 7.15
C ARG A 116 9.52 -20.34 7.46
N ASP A 117 10.22 -21.45 7.26
CA ASP A 117 11.64 -21.59 7.65
C ASP A 117 12.63 -20.87 6.73
N ASN A 118 12.20 -20.44 5.54
CA ASN A 118 13.09 -19.84 4.55
C ASN A 118 12.43 -18.71 3.73
N ARG A 119 11.25 -18.21 4.14
CA ARG A 119 10.51 -17.22 3.35
C ARG A 119 11.14 -15.84 3.39
N TRP A 120 11.86 -15.48 4.45
CA TRP A 120 12.64 -14.26 4.44
C TRP A 120 13.71 -14.33 3.36
N ASN A 121 14.52 -15.40 3.35
CA ASN A 121 15.62 -15.53 2.39
C ASN A 121 15.15 -15.73 0.95
N TYR A 122 14.04 -16.46 0.75
CA TYR A 122 13.53 -16.75 -0.59
C TYR A 122 12.61 -15.65 -1.14
N LEU A 123 11.68 -15.12 -0.33
CA LEU A 123 10.68 -14.14 -0.76
C LEU A 123 10.95 -12.71 -0.26
N GLY A 124 11.71 -12.54 0.81
CA GLY A 124 11.82 -11.25 1.51
C GLY A 124 10.62 -10.93 2.38
N LEU A 125 9.78 -11.92 2.71
CA LEU A 125 8.61 -11.74 3.55
C LEU A 125 8.98 -11.83 5.03
N VAL A 126 8.43 -10.92 5.83
CA VAL A 126 8.61 -10.91 7.28
C VAL A 126 7.63 -11.89 7.93
N ASN A 127 8.15 -12.91 8.61
CA ASN A 127 7.36 -13.77 9.48
C ASN A 127 6.81 -12.96 10.65
N GLU A 128 5.52 -13.15 10.96
CA GLU A 128 4.95 -12.62 12.19
C GLU A 128 5.55 -13.39 13.39
N PRO A 129 6.09 -12.71 14.41
CA PRO A 129 6.44 -13.35 15.67
C PRO A 129 5.26 -14.15 16.26
N CYS A 130 5.51 -15.13 17.12
CA CYS A 130 4.47 -15.97 17.74
C CYS A 130 3.74 -16.95 16.80
N PHE A 131 4.32 -17.30 15.65
CA PHE A 131 3.79 -18.33 14.75
C PHE A 131 4.75 -19.49 14.58
N ASP A 132 4.18 -20.69 14.54
CA ASP A 132 4.83 -21.97 14.26
C ASP A 132 4.48 -22.43 12.83
N LYS A 133 5.45 -23.04 12.15
CA LYS A 133 5.27 -23.57 10.79
C LYS A 133 4.16 -24.63 10.75
N ALA A 134 3.35 -24.61 9.69
CA ALA A 134 2.44 -25.72 9.41
C ALA A 134 3.19 -27.02 9.05
N THR A 135 2.96 -28.10 9.81
CA THR A 135 3.57 -29.41 9.59
C THR A 135 2.60 -30.47 9.02
N ALA A 136 1.32 -30.13 8.94
CA ALA A 136 0.24 -30.99 8.46
C ALA A 136 -0.93 -30.13 7.96
N PRO A 137 -1.82 -30.67 7.10
CA PRO A 137 -3.03 -29.96 6.69
C PRO A 137 -3.88 -29.61 7.92
N ASN A 138 -4.36 -28.36 8.00
CA ASN A 138 -5.18 -27.91 9.12
C ASN A 138 -6.67 -28.10 8.81
N ALA A 139 -7.33 -29.05 9.48
CA ALA A 139 -8.76 -29.32 9.30
C ALA A 139 -9.64 -28.09 9.57
N ASP A 140 -9.29 -27.27 10.57
CA ASP A 140 -10.01 -26.02 10.93
C ASP A 140 -9.77 -24.87 9.93
N ARG A 141 -8.89 -25.11 8.94
CA ARG A 141 -8.60 -24.22 7.81
C ARG A 141 -8.74 -24.98 6.50
N TYR A 142 -9.72 -25.88 6.41
CA TYR A 142 -10.08 -26.61 5.19
C TYR A 142 -8.91 -27.39 4.56
N GLY A 143 -7.99 -27.89 5.38
CA GLY A 143 -6.83 -28.67 4.93
C GLY A 143 -5.68 -27.84 4.34
N LEU A 144 -5.72 -26.51 4.45
CA LEU A 144 -4.61 -25.64 4.07
C LEU A 144 -3.41 -25.78 5.04
N TRP A 145 -2.22 -25.47 4.53
CA TRP A 145 -0.95 -25.53 5.26
C TRP A 145 -0.49 -24.14 5.71
N LEU A 146 -1.35 -23.45 6.46
CA LEU A 146 -1.09 -22.12 7.00
C LEU A 146 -0.43 -22.21 8.37
N ASP A 147 0.50 -21.30 8.63
CA ASP A 147 1.20 -21.22 9.93
C ASP A 147 0.20 -21.04 11.06
N LYS A 148 0.54 -21.59 12.23
CA LYS A 148 -0.33 -21.62 13.40
C LYS A 148 0.24 -20.73 14.47
N ARG A 149 -0.64 -19.95 15.08
CA ARG A 149 -0.25 -19.14 16.22
C ARG A 149 0.17 -20.04 17.38
N SER A 150 1.32 -19.74 17.97
CA SER A 150 1.89 -20.55 19.04
C SER A 150 1.02 -20.48 20.28
N SER A 151 0.83 -21.62 20.96
CA SER A 151 0.02 -21.70 22.20
C SER A 151 0.62 -20.91 23.35
N ASN A 152 1.90 -20.55 23.26
CA ASN A 152 2.62 -19.77 24.26
C ASN A 152 2.38 -18.25 24.12
N CYS A 153 1.63 -17.81 23.11
CA CYS A 153 1.39 -16.40 22.85
C CYS A 153 -0.08 -16.01 23.10
N PRO A 154 -0.33 -14.81 23.67
CA PRO A 154 -1.69 -14.32 23.97
C PRO A 154 -2.45 -14.11 22.67
N PRO A 155 -3.76 -14.40 22.52
CA PRO A 155 -4.52 -14.31 21.25
C PRO A 155 -4.23 -13.07 20.41
N ASP A 156 -4.34 -13.17 19.08
CA ASP A 156 -4.25 -11.99 18.21
C ASP A 156 -5.47 -11.10 18.50
N PRO A 157 -5.28 -9.86 18.98
CA PRO A 157 -6.40 -9.00 19.36
C PRO A 157 -7.28 -8.62 18.16
N PHE A 158 -6.72 -8.57 16.96
CA PHE A 158 -7.45 -8.22 15.75
C PHE A 158 -8.41 -9.33 15.32
N GLU A 159 -8.25 -10.56 15.82
CA GLU A 159 -9.16 -11.69 15.58
C GLU A 159 -10.40 -11.68 16.49
N ASN A 160 -10.52 -10.71 17.41
CA ASN A 160 -11.65 -10.61 18.31
C ASN A 160 -12.96 -10.29 17.56
N GLU A 161 -13.70 -11.32 17.16
CA GLU A 161 -14.96 -11.19 16.40
C GLU A 161 -16.08 -10.48 17.18
N SER A 162 -15.98 -10.39 18.51
CA SER A 162 -16.96 -9.65 19.32
C SER A 162 -16.70 -8.14 19.24
N LYS A 163 -15.43 -7.74 19.28
CA LYS A 163 -15.01 -6.33 19.17
C LYS A 163 -14.99 -5.84 17.72
N TYR A 164 -14.57 -6.71 16.80
CA TYR A 164 -14.38 -6.44 15.39
C TYR A 164 -15.25 -7.34 14.49
N PRO A 165 -16.58 -7.34 14.65
CA PRO A 165 -17.45 -8.29 13.98
C PRO A 165 -17.36 -8.20 12.46
N GLY A 166 -16.97 -9.29 11.82
CA GLY A 166 -16.80 -9.40 10.38
C GLY A 166 -18.08 -9.20 9.58
N ILE A 167 -17.93 -9.07 8.26
CA ILE A 167 -19.01 -8.71 7.36
C ILE A 167 -19.83 -9.95 6.99
N LYS A 168 -21.09 -9.98 7.44
CA LYS A 168 -22.05 -11.03 7.08
C LYS A 168 -22.59 -10.80 5.67
N ILE A 169 -22.06 -11.52 4.69
CA ILE A 169 -22.46 -11.44 3.28
C ILE A 169 -22.18 -12.76 2.55
N GLY A 170 -23.05 -13.15 1.62
CA GLY A 170 -22.93 -14.44 0.92
C GLY A 170 -22.96 -15.61 1.90
N ALA A 171 -21.91 -16.42 1.92
CA ALA A 171 -21.64 -17.52 2.84
C ALA A 171 -21.16 -17.07 4.23
N ARG A 172 -20.51 -15.89 4.34
CA ARG A 172 -20.00 -15.35 5.62
C ARG A 172 -21.15 -15.13 6.60
N GLY A 173 -21.06 -15.76 7.77
CA GLY A 173 -22.10 -15.72 8.79
C GLY A 173 -23.32 -16.60 8.50
N LYS A 174 -23.25 -17.46 7.47
CA LYS A 174 -24.22 -18.53 7.19
C LYS A 174 -23.58 -19.88 7.44
N ASN A 175 -23.00 -20.52 6.41
CA ASN A 175 -22.35 -21.83 6.50
C ASN A 175 -20.87 -21.75 6.93
N ILE A 176 -20.26 -20.56 6.89
CA ILE A 176 -18.90 -20.30 7.37
C ILE A 176 -18.92 -19.09 8.32
N PRO A 177 -17.95 -18.95 9.24
CA PRO A 177 -17.90 -17.80 10.16
C PRO A 177 -17.81 -16.48 9.40
N ALA A 178 -18.33 -15.42 10.01
CA ALA A 178 -18.13 -14.07 9.49
C ALA A 178 -16.69 -13.58 9.73
N GLY A 179 -16.06 -14.05 10.82
CA GLY A 179 -14.71 -13.68 11.21
C GLY A 179 -14.62 -12.28 11.78
N SER A 180 -13.40 -11.73 11.78
CA SER A 180 -13.13 -10.34 12.09
C SER A 180 -13.02 -9.50 10.82
N TYR A 181 -13.41 -8.21 10.87
CA TYR A 181 -13.14 -7.30 9.75
C TYR A 181 -11.65 -6.92 9.61
N TYR A 182 -10.80 -7.28 10.58
CA TYR A 182 -9.34 -7.28 10.43
C TYR A 182 -8.79 -8.62 9.90
N GLY A 183 -9.64 -9.64 9.75
CA GLY A 183 -9.24 -10.98 9.31
C GLY A 183 -8.41 -11.73 10.37
N TYR A 184 -8.03 -12.97 10.04
CA TYR A 184 -7.14 -13.79 10.86
C TYR A 184 -5.68 -13.60 10.45
N ALA A 185 -4.76 -13.67 11.41
CA ALA A 185 -3.33 -13.65 11.13
C ALA A 185 -2.93 -14.88 10.30
N THR A 186 -1.94 -14.67 9.42
CA THR A 186 -1.47 -15.69 8.48
C THR A 186 -0.09 -16.24 8.85
N GLY A 187 0.58 -15.64 9.83
CA GLY A 187 2.01 -15.86 10.11
C GLY A 187 2.95 -15.00 9.25
N VAL A 188 2.42 -14.13 8.39
CA VAL A 188 3.17 -13.11 7.64
C VAL A 188 2.63 -11.72 7.98
N VAL A 189 3.53 -10.81 8.37
CA VAL A 189 3.14 -9.45 8.75
C VAL A 189 2.45 -8.74 7.57
N GLY A 190 1.27 -8.20 7.84
CA GLY A 190 0.48 -7.41 6.89
C GLY A 190 -0.37 -8.22 5.89
N LEU A 191 -0.38 -9.56 5.96
CA LEU A 191 -1.34 -10.39 5.22
C LEU A 191 -2.35 -11.01 6.18
N ARG A 192 -3.65 -10.83 5.89
CA ARG A 192 -4.76 -11.26 6.74
C ARG A 192 -5.71 -12.17 5.97
N LEU A 193 -6.23 -13.19 6.64
CA LEU A 193 -7.10 -14.22 6.08
C LEU A 193 -8.57 -13.91 6.35
N PHE A 194 -9.40 -13.88 5.32
CA PHE A 194 -10.84 -13.62 5.43
C PHE A 194 -11.62 -14.79 4.86
N PRO A 195 -12.64 -15.35 5.56
CA PRO A 195 -13.51 -16.39 4.99
C PRO A 195 -14.06 -15.92 3.63
N ASN A 196 -14.14 -16.73 2.59
CA ASN A 196 -14.59 -16.25 1.28
C ASN A 196 -16.13 -16.23 1.23
N PRO A 197 -16.80 -15.08 1.02
CA PRO A 197 -18.26 -15.02 0.99
C PRO A 197 -18.88 -15.79 -0.18
N ASP A 198 -18.10 -16.17 -1.18
CA ASP A 198 -18.57 -17.04 -2.28
C ASP A 198 -18.44 -18.53 -1.95
N PHE A 199 -17.80 -18.91 -0.83
CA PHE A 199 -17.59 -20.31 -0.42
C PHE A 199 -18.83 -20.90 0.26
N ASP A 200 -19.90 -21.01 -0.52
CA ASP A 200 -21.16 -21.63 -0.11
C ASP A 200 -21.03 -23.16 0.06
N GLU A 201 -22.14 -23.82 0.39
CA GLU A 201 -22.16 -25.28 0.57
C GLU A 201 -21.76 -26.07 -0.69
N ALA A 202 -22.04 -25.53 -1.89
CA ALA A 202 -21.68 -26.19 -3.14
C ALA A 202 -20.18 -26.05 -3.41
N ALA A 203 -19.60 -24.88 -3.17
CA ALA A 203 -18.16 -24.66 -3.18
C ALA A 203 -17.45 -25.54 -2.15
N ALA A 204 -17.97 -25.62 -0.93
CA ALA A 204 -17.42 -26.47 0.13
C ALA A 204 -17.39 -27.95 -0.25
N LYS A 205 -18.44 -28.47 -0.90
CA LYS A 205 -18.48 -29.86 -1.41
C LYS A 205 -17.50 -30.12 -2.55
N LYS A 206 -17.15 -29.09 -3.34
CA LYS A 206 -16.19 -29.18 -4.44
C LYS A 206 -14.75 -28.99 -3.99
N TRP A 207 -14.52 -28.48 -2.78
CA TRP A 207 -13.20 -28.18 -2.25
C TRP A 207 -12.39 -29.44 -1.99
N ASP A 208 -11.20 -29.48 -2.56
CA ASP A 208 -10.19 -30.52 -2.34
C ASP A 208 -8.84 -29.83 -2.08
N PRO A 209 -8.36 -29.81 -0.82
CA PRO A 209 -7.14 -29.11 -0.48
C PRO A 209 -5.89 -29.75 -1.09
N LYS A 210 -5.89 -31.06 -1.35
CA LYS A 210 -4.73 -31.73 -1.96
C LYS A 210 -4.63 -31.34 -3.43
N ARG A 211 -5.75 -31.39 -4.15
CA ARG A 211 -5.81 -30.96 -5.56
C ARG A 211 -5.54 -29.47 -5.73
N TYR A 212 -5.89 -28.65 -4.76
CA TYR A 212 -5.54 -27.22 -4.76
C TYR A 212 -4.01 -26.99 -4.87
N TYR A 213 -3.20 -27.82 -4.22
CA TYR A 213 -1.74 -27.73 -4.33
C TYR A 213 -1.18 -28.50 -5.53
N ASP A 214 -1.70 -29.69 -5.83
CA ASP A 214 -1.04 -30.64 -6.72
C ASP A 214 -1.62 -30.74 -8.15
N ASP A 215 -2.84 -30.26 -8.40
CA ASP A 215 -3.55 -30.46 -9.66
C ASP A 215 -3.82 -29.13 -10.39
N PRO A 216 -2.98 -28.75 -11.38
CA PRO A 216 -3.15 -27.53 -12.16
C PRO A 216 -4.53 -27.40 -12.81
N LYS A 217 -5.14 -28.50 -13.26
CA LYS A 217 -6.48 -28.46 -13.87
C LYS A 217 -7.56 -28.08 -12.85
N TYR A 218 -7.32 -28.36 -11.58
CA TYR A 218 -8.20 -28.00 -10.49
C TYR A 218 -7.95 -26.56 -10.02
N TYR A 219 -6.71 -26.22 -9.64
CA TYR A 219 -6.43 -24.91 -9.04
C TYR A 219 -6.39 -23.74 -10.03
N LEU A 220 -6.19 -24.00 -11.33
CA LEU A 220 -6.32 -22.98 -12.39
C LEU A 220 -7.75 -22.85 -12.93
N SER A 221 -8.69 -23.64 -12.40
CA SER A 221 -10.10 -23.51 -12.80
C SER A 221 -10.66 -22.16 -12.36
N LYS A 222 -11.22 -21.42 -13.31
CA LYS A 222 -11.95 -20.17 -13.03
C LYS A 222 -13.16 -20.35 -12.10
N ASP A 223 -13.66 -21.58 -12.00
CA ASP A 223 -14.85 -21.93 -11.20
C ASP A 223 -14.46 -22.43 -9.78
N LEU A 224 -13.15 -22.51 -9.47
CA LEU A 224 -12.69 -22.86 -8.13
C LEU A 224 -12.92 -21.67 -7.19
N ILE A 225 -13.75 -21.89 -6.17
CA ILE A 225 -13.90 -20.96 -5.06
C ILE A 225 -13.07 -21.45 -3.88
N LYS A 226 -12.07 -20.66 -3.49
CA LYS A 226 -11.19 -20.94 -2.35
C LYS A 226 -11.93 -20.63 -1.03
N PRO A 227 -11.66 -21.36 0.08
CA PRO A 227 -12.33 -21.14 1.37
C PRO A 227 -12.02 -19.77 1.99
N TYR A 228 -10.90 -19.16 1.61
CA TYR A 228 -10.45 -17.88 2.10
C TYR A 228 -10.02 -16.95 0.97
N ARG A 229 -10.12 -15.66 1.25
CA ARG A 229 -9.46 -14.57 0.53
C ARG A 229 -8.34 -14.02 1.41
N VAL A 230 -7.30 -13.46 0.80
CA VAL A 230 -6.19 -12.82 1.53
C VAL A 230 -6.26 -11.32 1.31
N GLY A 231 -6.37 -10.56 2.39
CA GLY A 231 -6.25 -9.11 2.39
C GLY A 231 -4.84 -8.67 2.75
N MET A 232 -4.50 -7.45 2.38
CA MET A 232 -3.17 -6.86 2.54
C MET A 232 -3.28 -5.53 3.28
N SER A 233 -2.41 -5.24 4.24
CA SER A 233 -2.24 -3.91 4.81
C SER A 233 -0.99 -3.22 4.26
N CYS A 234 -0.81 -1.93 4.55
CA CYS A 234 0.42 -1.22 4.21
C CYS A 234 1.66 -1.85 4.85
N GLY A 235 1.50 -2.47 6.02
CA GLY A 235 2.55 -3.21 6.72
C GLY A 235 3.24 -4.28 5.88
N PHE A 236 2.54 -4.91 4.92
CA PHE A 236 3.14 -5.92 4.03
C PHE A 236 4.31 -5.37 3.20
N CYS A 237 4.20 -4.11 2.74
CA CYS A 237 5.21 -3.46 1.91
C CYS A 237 6.18 -2.58 2.71
N HIS A 238 5.83 -2.22 3.95
CA HIS A 238 6.54 -1.22 4.73
C HIS A 238 7.23 -1.73 5.99
N VAL A 239 6.82 -2.88 6.52
CA VAL A 239 7.50 -3.53 7.64
C VAL A 239 8.74 -4.27 7.14
N GLY A 240 9.87 -4.05 7.81
CA GLY A 240 11.12 -4.76 7.55
C GLY A 240 12.01 -4.81 8.81
N PRO A 241 13.18 -5.47 8.72
CA PRO A 241 14.17 -5.47 9.80
C PRO A 241 14.56 -4.05 10.18
N ASN A 242 14.58 -3.77 11.47
CA ASN A 242 15.08 -2.53 12.02
C ASN A 242 16.61 -2.47 11.81
N PRO A 243 17.16 -1.49 11.06
CA PRO A 243 18.59 -1.42 10.80
C PRO A 243 19.47 -1.22 12.04
N ILE A 244 18.94 -0.61 13.11
CA ILE A 244 19.69 -0.42 14.37
C ILE A 244 19.49 -1.56 15.36
N LYS A 245 18.54 -2.47 15.07
CA LYS A 245 18.27 -3.66 15.89
C LYS A 245 17.87 -4.85 15.02
N PRO A 246 18.70 -5.26 14.04
CA PRO A 246 18.35 -6.31 13.10
C PRO A 246 18.16 -7.65 13.84
N PRO A 247 17.29 -8.54 13.34
CA PRO A 247 17.12 -9.86 13.93
C PRO A 247 18.41 -10.68 13.74
N GLN A 248 18.76 -11.48 14.74
CA GLN A 248 19.86 -12.45 14.62
C GLN A 248 19.51 -13.55 13.62
N ASP A 249 18.24 -13.97 13.62
CA ASP A 249 17.65 -14.87 12.65
C ASP A 249 16.45 -14.18 11.99
N PRO A 250 16.56 -13.76 10.73
CA PRO A 250 15.48 -13.05 10.06
C PRO A 250 14.28 -13.94 9.70
N GLU A 251 14.39 -15.27 9.78
CA GLU A 251 13.24 -16.18 9.67
C GLU A 251 12.47 -16.26 11.00
N ASN A 252 13.07 -15.85 12.12
CA ASN A 252 12.46 -15.84 13.45
C ASN A 252 12.67 -14.49 14.15
N PRO A 253 12.17 -13.38 13.57
CA PRO A 253 12.31 -12.07 14.19
C PRO A 253 11.46 -11.97 15.46
N LYS A 254 11.84 -11.06 16.34
CA LYS A 254 10.95 -10.52 17.38
C LYS A 254 10.36 -9.19 16.93
N TRP A 255 9.28 -8.74 17.57
CA TRP A 255 8.70 -7.42 17.28
C TRP A 255 9.73 -6.28 17.45
N GLU A 256 10.60 -6.36 18.46
CA GLU A 256 11.70 -5.41 18.68
C GLU A 256 12.73 -5.33 17.54
N ASN A 257 12.76 -6.33 16.66
CA ASN A 257 13.65 -6.36 15.49
C ASN A 257 13.04 -5.76 14.24
N LEU A 258 11.79 -5.29 14.31
CA LEU A 258 11.05 -4.82 13.14
C LEU A 258 10.78 -3.32 13.24
N SER A 259 10.79 -2.69 12.08
CA SER A 259 10.40 -1.30 11.87
C SER A 259 9.28 -1.25 10.86
N SER A 260 8.29 -0.40 11.11
CA SER A 260 7.11 -0.22 10.28
C SER A 260 7.28 0.80 9.16
N ASN A 261 8.40 1.53 9.14
CA ASN A 261 8.63 2.66 8.26
C ASN A 261 9.89 2.54 7.38
N VAL A 262 10.68 1.48 7.49
CA VAL A 262 11.92 1.27 6.69
C VAL A 262 11.66 0.89 5.23
N GLY A 263 10.47 0.38 4.91
CA GLY A 263 10.19 -0.26 3.63
C GLY A 263 10.70 -1.71 3.60
N ALA A 264 9.95 -2.62 2.96
CA ALA A 264 10.37 -4.01 2.78
C ALA A 264 11.50 -4.11 1.73
N GLN A 265 12.71 -3.71 2.10
CA GLN A 265 13.87 -3.56 1.20
C GLN A 265 14.33 -4.88 0.55
N TYR A 266 13.90 -6.01 1.07
CA TYR A 266 14.34 -7.35 0.64
C TYR A 266 13.27 -8.11 -0.15
N PHE A 267 12.14 -7.45 -0.49
CA PHE A 267 11.04 -8.05 -1.23
C PHE A 267 11.46 -8.61 -2.60
N TRP A 268 11.12 -9.87 -2.86
CA TRP A 268 11.22 -10.48 -4.19
C TRP A 268 9.85 -10.51 -4.84
N PHE A 269 9.49 -9.38 -5.44
CA PHE A 269 8.14 -9.15 -5.97
C PHE A 269 7.68 -10.23 -6.95
N ASP A 270 8.55 -10.67 -7.86
CA ASP A 270 8.25 -11.74 -8.80
C ASP A 270 7.95 -13.08 -8.11
N ARG A 271 8.67 -13.43 -7.05
CA ARG A 271 8.45 -14.67 -6.30
C ARG A 271 7.23 -14.62 -5.39
N ILE A 272 6.89 -13.44 -4.89
CA ILE A 272 5.73 -13.23 -4.00
C ILE A 272 4.43 -13.29 -4.80
N PHE A 273 4.38 -12.58 -5.93
CA PHE A 273 3.19 -12.41 -6.76
C PHE A 273 3.08 -13.44 -7.90
N ALA A 274 4.15 -14.19 -8.20
CA ALA A 274 4.11 -15.42 -8.96
C ALA A 274 4.65 -16.57 -8.10
N TRP A 275 3.75 -17.23 -7.36
CA TRP A 275 4.12 -18.31 -6.43
C TRP A 275 4.84 -19.46 -7.15
N GLU A 276 4.51 -19.66 -8.43
CA GLU A 276 5.21 -20.50 -9.38
C GLU A 276 5.76 -19.66 -10.53
N ALA A 277 7.01 -19.91 -10.91
CA ALA A 277 7.71 -19.17 -11.96
C ALA A 277 7.43 -19.77 -13.35
N ASP A 278 6.22 -19.56 -13.87
CA ASP A 278 5.89 -19.90 -15.25
C ASP A 278 6.46 -18.86 -16.23
N GLN A 279 7.59 -19.18 -16.84
CA GLN A 279 8.26 -18.29 -17.79
C GLN A 279 7.45 -18.02 -19.07
N SER A 280 6.43 -18.82 -19.37
CA SER A 280 5.53 -18.59 -20.51
C SER A 280 4.43 -17.56 -20.22
N SER A 281 4.19 -17.25 -18.93
CA SER A 281 3.20 -16.28 -18.50
C SER A 281 3.69 -14.84 -18.71
N PHE A 282 2.90 -14.03 -19.43
CA PHE A 282 3.15 -12.59 -19.55
C PHE A 282 3.15 -11.89 -18.18
N THR A 283 2.23 -12.28 -17.29
CA THR A 283 2.17 -11.73 -15.93
C THR A 283 3.44 -12.02 -15.15
N PHE A 284 4.00 -13.24 -15.28
CA PHE A 284 5.30 -13.55 -14.69
C PHE A 284 6.41 -12.66 -15.27
N GLN A 285 6.49 -12.50 -16.60
CA GLN A 285 7.53 -11.67 -17.23
C GLN A 285 7.45 -10.20 -16.79
N LEU A 286 6.24 -9.67 -16.61
CA LEU A 286 6.03 -8.34 -16.06
C LEU A 286 6.61 -8.23 -14.65
N PHE A 287 6.27 -9.16 -13.76
CA PHE A 287 6.77 -9.13 -12.39
C PHE A 287 8.28 -9.37 -12.30
N HIS A 288 8.81 -10.29 -13.11
CA HIS A 288 10.24 -10.64 -13.17
C HIS A 288 11.14 -9.50 -13.65
N SER A 289 10.56 -8.46 -14.28
CA SER A 289 11.30 -7.24 -14.64
C SER A 289 11.72 -6.39 -13.43
N ALA A 290 11.08 -6.59 -12.27
CA ALA A 290 11.42 -5.88 -11.04
C ALA A 290 12.74 -6.41 -10.45
N ARG A 291 13.61 -5.48 -10.03
CA ARG A 291 14.82 -5.84 -9.26
C ARG A 291 14.43 -6.22 -7.83
N PRO A 292 15.27 -6.99 -7.11
CA PRO A 292 15.04 -7.28 -5.70
C PRO A 292 14.89 -5.99 -4.89
N GLY A 293 13.93 -5.96 -3.95
CA GLY A 293 13.58 -4.79 -3.16
C GLY A 293 12.79 -3.71 -3.92
N SER A 294 12.38 -3.98 -5.17
CA SER A 294 11.57 -3.07 -5.97
C SER A 294 10.27 -3.73 -6.43
N LEU A 295 9.23 -2.93 -6.60
CA LEU A 295 7.94 -3.35 -7.14
C LEU A 295 7.28 -2.19 -7.87
N ASP A 296 6.41 -2.54 -8.80
CA ASP A 296 5.55 -1.58 -9.48
C ASP A 296 4.12 -1.74 -8.98
N THR A 297 3.63 -0.74 -8.23
CA THR A 297 2.24 -0.72 -7.76
C THR A 297 1.24 -0.43 -8.88
N SER A 298 1.69 -0.04 -10.08
CA SER A 298 0.81 0.16 -11.23
C SER A 298 0.05 -1.12 -11.60
N LEU A 299 0.44 -2.31 -11.13
CA LEU A 299 -0.37 -3.53 -11.28
C LEU A 299 -1.82 -3.34 -10.75
N THR A 300 -1.99 -2.50 -9.72
CA THR A 300 -3.29 -2.19 -9.09
C THR A 300 -3.96 -0.93 -9.64
N SER A 301 -3.32 -0.23 -10.57
CA SER A 301 -3.86 0.87 -11.36
C SER A 301 -2.91 1.06 -12.51
N THR A 302 -3.10 0.34 -13.60
CA THR A 302 -2.05 0.32 -14.62
C THR A 302 -2.11 1.58 -15.46
N ASP A 303 -0.99 2.28 -15.53
CA ASP A 303 -0.72 3.34 -16.52
C ASP A 303 0.01 2.79 -17.75
N ASN A 304 0.23 1.47 -17.81
CA ASN A 304 1.02 0.77 -18.82
C ASN A 304 2.52 1.17 -18.83
N ILE A 305 3.00 1.82 -17.77
CA ILE A 305 4.41 2.18 -17.60
C ILE A 305 5.00 1.23 -16.55
N ASN A 306 5.72 0.21 -17.02
CA ASN A 306 6.43 -0.69 -16.12
C ASN A 306 7.65 0.01 -15.52
N ASN A 307 7.54 0.40 -14.25
CA ASN A 307 8.48 1.29 -13.57
C ASN A 307 8.69 0.85 -12.12
N PRO A 308 9.27 -0.35 -11.88
CA PRO A 308 9.46 -0.88 -10.55
C PRO A 308 10.41 0.00 -9.75
N ARG A 309 10.06 0.26 -8.48
CA ARG A 309 10.85 1.12 -7.60
C ARG A 309 10.98 0.56 -6.20
N THR A 310 11.98 1.06 -5.48
CA THR A 310 12.15 0.75 -4.06
C THR A 310 10.93 1.12 -3.23
N MET A 311 10.66 0.34 -2.19
CA MET A 311 9.65 0.71 -1.20
C MET A 311 10.10 1.96 -0.49
N ASN A 312 9.20 2.95 -0.42
CA ASN A 312 9.54 4.21 0.23
C ASN A 312 9.66 3.97 1.73
N ALA A 313 10.83 4.28 2.28
CA ALA A 313 10.93 4.50 3.71
C ALA A 313 10.19 5.80 4.07
N VAL A 314 9.51 5.80 5.22
CA VAL A 314 8.87 6.99 5.78
C VAL A 314 9.79 7.51 6.89
N TYR A 315 10.62 8.49 6.54
CA TYR A 315 11.49 9.17 7.50
C TYR A 315 11.17 10.65 7.59
N TYR A 316 11.31 11.18 8.79
CA TYR A 316 11.15 12.58 9.17
C TYR A 316 9.87 13.23 8.64
N LEU A 317 8.70 12.62 8.86
CA LEU A 317 7.44 13.21 8.43
C LEU A 317 7.27 14.64 8.98
N GLY A 318 7.54 14.86 10.27
CA GLY A 318 7.46 16.17 10.90
C GLY A 318 8.37 17.22 10.26
N PRO A 319 9.70 17.00 10.22
CA PRO A 319 10.64 17.92 9.57
C PRO A 319 10.34 18.15 8.08
N ARG A 320 9.96 17.10 7.32
CA ARG A 320 9.59 17.23 5.91
C ARG A 320 8.33 18.05 5.71
N LEU A 321 7.33 17.91 6.58
CA LEU A 321 6.14 18.78 6.56
C LEU A 321 6.52 20.24 6.83
N GLN A 322 7.44 20.52 7.75
CA GLN A 322 7.91 21.90 7.94
C GLN A 322 8.67 22.42 6.71
N ALA A 323 9.53 21.60 6.11
CA ALA A 323 10.21 21.95 4.86
C ALA A 323 9.20 22.20 3.72
N ALA A 324 8.10 21.45 3.68
CA ALA A 324 7.04 21.61 2.70
C ALA A 324 6.42 23.02 2.72
N LYS A 325 6.40 23.74 3.87
CA LYS A 325 5.93 25.13 3.93
C LYS A 325 6.66 26.06 2.94
N ARG A 326 7.93 25.75 2.66
CA ARG A 326 8.77 26.45 1.71
C ARG A 326 8.65 25.87 0.30
N TRP A 327 8.73 24.54 0.16
CA TRP A 327 8.93 23.87 -1.13
C TRP A 327 7.70 23.24 -1.76
N GLY A 328 6.74 22.86 -0.92
CA GLY A 328 5.66 21.92 -1.24
C GLY A 328 4.27 22.55 -1.27
N LYS A 329 4.16 23.86 -1.46
CA LYS A 329 2.86 24.52 -1.62
C LYS A 329 2.19 24.00 -2.91
N GLU A 330 0.97 23.50 -2.78
CA GLU A 330 0.14 23.09 -3.91
C GLU A 330 -1.25 23.73 -3.77
N THR A 331 -1.91 23.94 -4.92
CA THR A 331 -3.27 24.49 -4.98
C THR A 331 -4.22 23.39 -5.43
N LEU A 332 -5.15 23.02 -4.56
CA LEU A 332 -6.17 22.03 -4.86
C LEU A 332 -7.13 22.56 -5.94
N ALA A 333 -7.54 21.67 -6.84
CA ALA A 333 -8.54 21.91 -7.87
C ALA A 333 -9.30 20.62 -8.19
N GLY A 334 -10.45 20.75 -8.88
CA GLY A 334 -11.26 19.62 -9.32
C GLY A 334 -11.63 18.66 -8.19
N GLY A 335 -11.54 17.36 -8.44
CA GLY A 335 -11.78 16.32 -7.44
C GLY A 335 -10.86 16.38 -6.22
N GLY A 336 -9.69 17.02 -6.34
CA GLY A 336 -8.77 17.24 -5.23
C GLY A 336 -9.37 18.07 -4.09
N LEU A 337 -10.32 18.98 -4.40
CA LEU A 337 -11.06 19.77 -3.42
C LEU A 337 -11.98 18.91 -2.54
N ASN A 338 -12.31 17.70 -2.97
CA ASN A 338 -13.09 16.77 -2.16
C ASN A 338 -12.24 16.08 -1.09
N ASN A 339 -10.90 16.16 -1.11
CA ASN A 339 -10.09 15.62 -0.03
C ASN A 339 -10.35 16.40 1.26
N LYS A 340 -10.78 15.69 2.31
CA LYS A 340 -10.71 16.26 3.65
C LYS A 340 -9.26 16.54 4.01
N GLN A 341 -9.07 17.56 4.80
CA GLN A 341 -7.78 18.04 5.30
C GLN A 341 -7.70 17.82 6.81
N PHE A 342 -6.51 17.93 7.39
CA PHE A 342 -6.35 17.73 8.84
C PHE A 342 -7.32 18.59 9.67
N ASN A 343 -7.58 19.82 9.22
CA ASN A 343 -8.49 20.77 9.88
C ASN A 343 -9.94 20.28 9.98
N ASP A 344 -10.36 19.28 9.19
CA ASP A 344 -11.68 18.65 9.27
C ASP A 344 -11.78 17.62 10.41
N TYR A 345 -10.66 17.23 11.01
CA TYR A 345 -10.56 16.19 12.05
C TYR A 345 -9.93 16.69 13.35
N VAL A 346 -8.91 17.53 13.23
CA VAL A 346 -8.19 18.12 14.37
C VAL A 346 -8.24 19.64 14.29
N HIS A 347 -8.39 20.30 15.43
CA HIS A 347 -8.55 21.77 15.49
C HIS A 347 -7.39 22.47 16.22
N THR A 348 -6.42 21.71 16.73
CA THR A 348 -5.22 22.23 17.39
C THR A 348 -3.98 21.43 16.97
N GLY A 349 -2.80 21.91 17.33
CA GLY A 349 -1.53 21.23 17.04
C GLY A 349 -0.98 21.47 15.64
N VAL A 350 0.20 20.91 15.37
CA VAL A 350 1.02 21.21 14.19
C VAL A 350 0.34 20.85 12.86
N LEU A 351 -0.48 19.79 12.86
CA LEU A 351 -1.14 19.28 11.66
C LEU A 351 -2.13 20.28 11.03
N THR A 352 -2.71 21.17 11.85
CA THR A 352 -3.66 22.21 11.37
C THR A 352 -3.00 23.29 10.52
N THR A 353 -1.66 23.33 10.48
CA THR A 353 -0.89 24.36 9.77
C THR A 353 -0.54 23.99 8.33
N PHE A 354 -0.93 22.79 7.86
CA PHE A 354 -0.60 22.28 6.52
C PHE A 354 -1.78 22.33 5.53
N PHE A 355 -2.84 23.02 5.89
CA PHE A 355 -3.90 23.43 4.99
C PHE A 355 -4.33 24.86 5.31
N GLN A 356 -4.50 25.65 4.26
CA GLN A 356 -5.05 27.00 4.32
C GLN A 356 -6.26 27.07 3.39
N PRO A 357 -7.47 27.29 3.93
CA PRO A 357 -8.66 27.53 3.12
C PRO A 357 -8.45 28.69 2.13
N PRO A 358 -9.06 28.62 0.93
CA PRO A 358 -10.02 27.60 0.52
C PRO A 358 -9.40 26.31 -0.05
N ASN A 359 -8.14 26.34 -0.48
CA ASN A 359 -7.59 25.28 -1.35
C ASN A 359 -6.06 25.16 -1.35
N THR A 360 -5.34 25.76 -0.40
CA THR A 360 -3.87 25.65 -0.35
C THR A 360 -3.46 24.55 0.60
N VAL A 361 -2.62 23.61 0.14
CA VAL A 361 -2.02 22.56 0.98
C VAL A 361 -0.50 22.62 0.89
N TRP A 362 0.16 21.99 1.87
CA TRP A 362 1.59 21.76 1.81
C TRP A 362 1.89 20.26 1.78
N SER A 363 2.54 19.82 0.72
CA SER A 363 2.87 18.43 0.45
C SER A 363 4.35 18.14 0.71
N PRO A 364 4.68 17.07 1.47
CA PRO A 364 6.06 16.62 1.66
C PRO A 364 6.62 15.87 0.44
N ARG A 365 5.86 15.73 -0.67
CA ARG A 365 6.31 15.15 -1.95
C ARG A 365 7.01 13.79 -1.81
N VAL A 366 6.44 12.95 -0.94
CA VAL A 366 6.83 11.57 -0.65
C VAL A 366 6.44 10.64 -1.80
N LEU A 367 5.29 10.89 -2.44
CA LEU A 367 4.81 10.02 -3.53
C LEU A 367 5.49 10.40 -4.84
N LYS A 368 6.16 9.42 -5.44
CA LYS A 368 7.11 9.60 -6.56
C LYS A 368 6.46 10.06 -7.86
N ASP A 369 5.16 9.83 -8.02
CA ASP A 369 4.31 10.26 -9.14
C ASP A 369 3.65 11.64 -8.89
N GLY A 370 3.90 12.25 -7.71
CA GLY A 370 3.27 13.49 -7.29
C GLY A 370 1.81 13.33 -6.83
N ALA A 371 1.33 12.10 -6.60
CA ALA A 371 -0.04 11.86 -6.16
C ALA A 371 -0.38 12.45 -4.78
N ASP A 372 0.62 12.87 -4.02
CA ASP A 372 0.46 13.58 -2.75
C ASP A 372 0.36 15.11 -2.90
N SER A 373 0.23 15.62 -4.13
CA SER A 373 -0.05 17.04 -4.38
C SER A 373 -1.40 17.51 -3.83
N VAL A 374 -2.16 16.60 -3.23
CA VAL A 374 -3.43 16.86 -2.51
C VAL A 374 -3.24 17.09 -1.00
N GLY A 375 -1.99 17.14 -0.51
CA GLY A 375 -1.64 17.30 0.90
C GLY A 375 -1.43 15.96 1.61
N ALA A 376 -0.83 16.01 2.81
CA ALA A 376 -0.40 14.80 3.51
C ALA A 376 -1.55 13.88 3.94
N LEU A 377 -2.70 14.42 4.39
CA LEU A 377 -3.85 13.58 4.73
C LEU A 377 -4.42 12.86 3.50
N GLY A 378 -4.54 13.55 2.37
CA GLY A 378 -4.98 12.95 1.11
C GLY A 378 -4.02 11.85 0.63
N ALA A 379 -2.70 12.08 0.77
CA ALA A 379 -1.68 11.08 0.46
C ALA A 379 -1.82 9.81 1.33
N LEU A 380 -2.03 9.98 2.64
CA LEU A 380 -2.22 8.87 3.58
C LEU A 380 -3.55 8.13 3.36
N ASN A 381 -4.60 8.77 2.83
CA ASN A 381 -5.82 8.07 2.43
C ASN A 381 -5.60 7.22 1.16
N ARG A 382 -4.84 7.77 0.19
CA ARG A 382 -4.64 7.14 -1.11
C ARG A 382 -3.92 5.79 -1.04
N VAL A 383 -2.97 5.62 -0.12
CA VAL A 383 -2.18 4.36 -0.05
C VAL A 383 -3.07 3.12 0.15
N PHE A 384 -4.25 3.26 0.77
CA PHE A 384 -5.21 2.17 0.90
C PHE A 384 -5.90 1.81 -0.42
N ILE A 385 -6.18 2.80 -1.28
CA ILE A 385 -6.65 2.54 -2.66
C ILE A 385 -5.57 1.78 -3.46
N ASN A 386 -4.29 2.15 -3.27
CA ASN A 386 -3.17 1.48 -3.94
C ASN A 386 -2.97 0.01 -3.52
N ILE A 387 -3.64 -0.45 -2.47
CA ILE A 387 -3.68 -1.88 -2.09
C ILE A 387 -5.04 -2.51 -2.33
N GLY A 388 -5.97 -1.82 -3.00
CA GLY A 388 -7.26 -2.38 -3.45
C GLY A 388 -8.48 -2.06 -2.58
N LEU A 389 -8.41 -1.05 -1.71
CA LEU A 389 -9.59 -0.53 -0.99
C LEU A 389 -10.71 -0.17 -1.98
N PHE A 390 -11.95 -0.49 -1.59
CA PHE A 390 -13.15 -0.30 -2.41
C PHE A 390 -13.05 -0.96 -3.81
N SER A 391 -12.57 -2.20 -3.81
CA SER A 391 -12.30 -3.01 -5.00
C SER A 391 -13.45 -3.13 -6.00
N GLU A 392 -14.70 -3.05 -5.52
CA GLU A 392 -15.91 -3.14 -6.33
C GLU A 392 -16.00 -2.01 -7.33
N GLU A 393 -15.65 -0.79 -6.93
CA GLU A 393 -15.59 0.38 -7.80
C GLU A 393 -14.23 0.47 -8.49
N TRP A 394 -13.15 0.24 -7.75
CA TRP A 394 -11.78 0.40 -8.25
C TRP A 394 -11.50 -0.39 -9.54
N LEU A 395 -11.91 -1.67 -9.57
CA LEU A 395 -11.72 -2.56 -10.72
C LEU A 395 -12.59 -2.19 -11.94
N LEU A 396 -13.50 -1.21 -11.82
CA LEU A 396 -14.30 -0.71 -12.94
C LEU A 396 -13.58 0.39 -13.72
N HIS A 397 -12.45 0.89 -13.25
CA HIS A 397 -11.79 2.06 -13.85
C HIS A 397 -10.62 1.73 -14.78
N PHE A 398 -10.06 0.53 -14.69
CA PHE A 398 -8.91 0.07 -15.49
C PHE A 398 -8.94 -1.47 -15.60
N ASN A 399 -8.05 -2.04 -16.43
CA ASN A 399 -7.82 -3.49 -16.47
C ASN A 399 -6.54 -3.79 -15.67
N PRO A 400 -6.59 -4.48 -14.53
CA PRO A 400 -5.38 -4.79 -13.76
C PRO A 400 -4.41 -5.68 -14.57
N LEU A 401 -3.13 -5.67 -14.18
CA LEU A 401 -2.02 -6.45 -14.75
C LEU A 401 -1.63 -6.11 -16.19
N ILE A 402 -2.57 -6.13 -17.14
CA ILE A 402 -2.28 -6.07 -18.59
C ILE A 402 -2.67 -4.71 -19.19
N GLY A 403 -3.61 -3.99 -18.57
CA GLY A 403 -4.06 -2.69 -19.07
C GLY A 403 -4.91 -2.76 -20.34
N GLY A 404 -4.74 -1.77 -21.22
CA GLY A 404 -5.50 -1.65 -22.47
C GLY A 404 -6.89 -1.03 -22.36
N LYS A 405 -7.40 -0.81 -21.14
CA LYS A 405 -8.56 0.06 -20.88
C LYS A 405 -8.06 1.44 -20.48
N ARG A 406 -8.59 2.49 -21.10
CA ARG A 406 -8.29 3.88 -20.70
C ARG A 406 -8.68 4.06 -19.22
N PRO A 407 -7.73 4.40 -18.33
CA PRO A 407 -8.03 4.64 -16.93
C PRO A 407 -9.07 5.76 -16.75
N SER A 408 -9.82 5.68 -15.66
CA SER A 408 -10.68 6.77 -15.19
C SER A 408 -10.48 6.99 -13.70
N PRO A 409 -10.72 8.20 -13.16
CA PRO A 409 -10.57 8.45 -11.74
C PRO A 409 -11.62 7.70 -10.91
N ILE A 410 -11.20 7.21 -9.74
CA ILE A 410 -12.15 6.89 -8.65
C ILE A 410 -12.45 8.19 -7.90
N GLU A 411 -13.71 8.59 -7.84
CA GLU A 411 -14.09 9.85 -7.22
C GLU A 411 -14.27 9.71 -5.70
N ILE A 412 -13.69 10.63 -4.91
CA ILE A 412 -13.84 10.65 -3.44
C ILE A 412 -15.31 10.77 -3.02
N SER A 413 -16.11 11.53 -3.77
CA SER A 413 -17.56 11.68 -3.56
C SER A 413 -18.29 10.33 -3.67
N VAL A 414 -17.94 9.53 -4.69
CA VAL A 414 -18.46 8.17 -4.88
C VAL A 414 -17.99 7.26 -3.74
N ALA A 415 -16.70 7.30 -3.39
CA ALA A 415 -16.15 6.49 -2.31
C ALA A 415 -16.84 6.77 -0.97
N ARG A 416 -17.03 8.04 -0.57
CA ARG A 416 -17.77 8.40 0.65
C ARG A 416 -19.23 7.98 0.62
N LYS A 417 -19.88 8.05 -0.54
CA LYS A 417 -21.29 7.69 -0.69
C LYS A 417 -21.53 6.18 -0.63
N ASN A 418 -20.60 5.40 -1.20
CA ASN A 418 -20.84 4.00 -1.54
C ASN A 418 -19.90 2.99 -0.86
N SER A 419 -18.89 3.45 -0.11
CA SER A 419 -17.96 2.57 0.59
C SER A 419 -17.89 2.87 2.08
N THR A 420 -18.29 1.87 2.87
CA THR A 420 -18.11 1.87 4.31
C THR A 420 -16.63 1.75 4.68
N TYR A 421 -15.85 0.96 3.93
CA TYR A 421 -14.41 0.82 4.17
C TYR A 421 -13.65 2.13 3.89
N TRP A 422 -14.01 2.89 2.84
CA TRP A 422 -13.45 4.22 2.61
C TRP A 422 -13.75 5.15 3.77
N GLY A 423 -15.02 5.23 4.19
CA GLY A 423 -15.42 6.09 5.31
C GLY A 423 -14.67 5.76 6.62
N ALA A 424 -14.50 4.47 6.92
CA ALA A 424 -13.75 4.01 8.09
C ALA A 424 -12.25 4.32 7.97
N THR A 425 -11.67 4.15 6.78
CA THR A 425 -10.26 4.49 6.52
C THR A 425 -10.04 6.00 6.71
N GLU A 426 -10.85 6.83 6.06
CA GLU A 426 -10.74 8.28 6.10
C GLU A 426 -10.88 8.86 7.52
N SER A 427 -11.62 8.20 8.41
CA SER A 427 -11.72 8.61 9.83
C SER A 427 -10.53 8.21 10.69
N GLN A 428 -9.76 7.19 10.27
CA GLN A 428 -8.62 6.66 11.03
C GLN A 428 -7.28 7.25 10.56
N THR A 429 -7.21 7.78 9.35
CA THR A 429 -5.97 8.36 8.79
C THR A 429 -5.34 9.51 9.59
N PRO A 430 -6.10 10.37 10.32
CA PRO A 430 -5.48 11.34 11.22
C PRO A 430 -4.58 10.69 12.29
N ASP A 431 -5.00 9.56 12.85
CA ASP A 431 -4.25 8.80 13.85
C ASP A 431 -2.95 8.23 13.25
N LEU A 432 -2.99 7.79 11.99
CA LEU A 432 -1.81 7.38 11.23
C LEU A 432 -0.80 8.54 11.06
N ALA A 433 -1.29 9.75 10.82
CA ALA A 433 -0.41 10.91 10.73
C ALA A 433 0.27 11.22 12.08
N LEU A 434 -0.47 11.10 13.20
CA LEU A 434 0.10 11.26 14.55
C LEU A 434 1.18 10.20 14.82
N PHE A 435 0.90 8.94 14.51
CA PHE A 435 1.88 7.86 14.61
C PHE A 435 3.18 8.20 13.86
N PHE A 436 3.08 8.60 12.59
CA PHE A 436 4.28 8.93 11.82
C PHE A 436 5.00 10.20 12.26
N LEU A 437 4.31 11.19 12.85
CA LEU A 437 5.00 12.30 13.49
C LEU A 437 5.89 11.87 14.66
N LYS A 438 5.57 10.73 15.28
CA LYS A 438 6.26 10.20 16.46
C LYS A 438 7.36 9.18 16.12
N THR A 439 7.18 8.37 15.08
CA THR A 439 7.99 7.16 14.86
C THR A 439 8.91 7.21 13.64
N THR A 440 8.91 8.31 12.89
CA THR A 440 9.64 8.38 11.63
C THR A 440 11.06 8.94 11.74
N ASP A 441 11.64 9.00 12.93
CA ASP A 441 13.05 9.35 13.06
C ASP A 441 13.94 8.35 12.27
N PRO A 442 15.04 8.82 11.67
CA PRO A 442 15.86 8.01 10.80
C PRO A 442 16.70 7.02 11.60
N HIS A 443 16.93 5.87 11.00
CA HIS A 443 17.94 4.93 11.45
C HIS A 443 19.31 5.38 10.95
N HIS A 444 20.17 5.90 11.84
CA HIS A 444 21.51 6.32 11.43
C HIS A 444 22.48 5.15 11.39
N LEU A 445 23.41 5.19 10.42
CA LEU A 445 24.45 4.18 10.26
C LEU A 445 25.32 4.02 11.52
N LYS A 446 25.62 5.13 12.23
CA LYS A 446 26.41 5.11 13.48
C LYS A 446 25.76 4.28 14.59
N ASP A 447 24.43 4.15 14.57
CA ASP A 447 23.66 3.46 15.60
C ASP A 447 23.40 1.98 15.21
N ALA A 448 23.76 1.60 13.99
CA ALA A 448 23.66 0.22 13.53
C ALA A 448 24.80 -0.65 14.08
N PRO A 449 24.55 -1.92 14.45
CA PRO A 449 25.60 -2.84 14.85
C PRO A 449 26.72 -2.95 13.79
N GLY A 450 27.96 -2.66 14.18
CA GLY A 450 29.12 -2.64 13.26
C GLY A 450 29.21 -1.41 12.36
N GLY A 451 28.30 -0.44 12.49
CA GLY A 451 28.22 0.78 11.69
C GLY A 451 29.48 1.65 11.77
N ASP A 452 30.13 1.69 12.93
CA ASP A 452 31.39 2.43 13.15
C ASP A 452 32.51 2.04 12.19
N ALA A 453 32.52 0.81 11.68
CA ALA A 453 33.52 0.35 10.71
C ALA A 453 33.41 1.07 9.35
N TYR A 454 32.27 1.69 9.08
CA TYR A 454 32.00 2.43 7.84
C TYR A 454 32.14 3.95 7.99
N LEU A 455 32.46 4.43 9.20
CA LEU A 455 32.56 5.85 9.50
C LEU A 455 34.02 6.24 9.73
N THR A 456 34.51 7.20 8.94
CA THR A 456 35.83 7.77 9.17
C THR A 456 35.86 8.60 10.45
N LYS A 457 36.95 8.50 11.21
CA LYS A 457 37.24 9.31 12.41
C LYS A 457 38.15 10.49 12.11
N ASP A 458 38.62 10.62 10.87
CA ASP A 458 39.47 11.72 10.43
C ASP A 458 38.64 13.01 10.32
N ALA A 459 38.83 13.91 11.28
CA ALA A 459 38.11 15.17 11.37
C ALA A 459 38.39 16.10 10.18
N ASP A 460 39.60 16.07 9.61
CA ASP A 460 39.95 16.90 8.45
C ASP A 460 39.31 16.36 7.19
N GLN A 461 39.27 15.03 7.03
CA GLN A 461 38.52 14.38 5.95
C GLN A 461 37.03 14.70 6.04
N LEU A 462 36.42 14.59 7.23
CA LEU A 462 35.01 14.93 7.46
C LEU A 462 34.73 16.40 7.16
N LYS A 463 35.56 17.32 7.67
CA LYS A 463 35.43 18.75 7.41
C LYS A 463 35.53 19.06 5.92
N ARG A 464 36.48 18.46 5.21
CA ARG A 464 36.59 18.59 3.75
C ARG A 464 35.34 18.07 3.04
N GLY A 465 34.83 16.90 3.44
CA GLY A 465 33.59 16.33 2.91
C GLY A 465 32.37 17.23 3.11
N LYS A 466 32.23 17.80 4.31
CA LYS A 466 31.19 18.80 4.65
C LYS A 466 31.25 20.03 3.73
N LEU A 467 32.44 20.57 3.49
CA LEU A 467 32.62 21.73 2.60
C LEU A 467 32.28 21.40 1.14
N VAL A 468 32.72 20.24 0.65
CA VAL A 468 32.35 19.76 -0.70
C VAL A 468 30.83 19.61 -0.80
N PHE A 469 30.21 18.95 0.17
CA PHE A 469 28.76 18.77 0.22
C PHE A 469 28.00 20.11 0.20
N ALA A 470 28.44 21.10 0.98
CA ALA A 470 27.84 22.43 1.00
C ALA A 470 27.87 23.11 -0.39
N ASP A 471 28.99 23.00 -1.09
CA ASP A 471 29.20 23.69 -2.38
C ASP A 471 28.49 23.00 -3.55
N THR A 472 28.44 21.67 -3.54
CA THR A 472 28.04 20.87 -4.71
C THR A 472 26.72 20.13 -4.54
N CYS A 473 26.37 19.70 -3.33
CA CYS A 473 25.28 18.74 -3.10
C CYS A 473 24.08 19.33 -2.35
N ALA A 474 24.32 20.19 -1.36
CA ALA A 474 23.33 20.61 -0.37
C ALA A 474 22.11 21.35 -0.97
N ARG A 475 22.27 21.97 -2.14
CA ARG A 475 21.17 22.61 -2.90
C ARG A 475 20.04 21.64 -3.28
N CYS A 476 20.32 20.34 -3.41
CA CYS A 476 19.30 19.33 -3.65
C CYS A 476 19.13 18.41 -2.43
N HIS A 477 20.22 18.13 -1.74
CA HIS A 477 20.31 17.10 -0.70
C HIS A 477 20.30 17.66 0.73
N SER A 478 19.67 18.81 0.98
CA SER A 478 19.52 19.32 2.35
C SER A 478 18.16 19.97 2.55
N SER A 479 17.47 19.61 3.63
CA SER A 479 16.26 20.31 4.07
C SER A 479 16.61 21.62 4.78
N LYS A 480 17.82 21.69 5.36
CA LYS A 480 18.40 22.90 5.95
C LYS A 480 19.20 23.65 4.88
N ILE A 481 18.68 24.75 4.37
CA ILE A 481 19.43 25.63 3.44
C ILE A 481 19.27 27.09 3.87
N PRO A 482 20.16 27.99 3.42
CA PRO A 482 20.05 29.40 3.74
C PRO A 482 18.66 29.99 3.45
N THR A 483 18.24 30.95 4.27
CA THR A 483 17.10 31.79 3.95
C THR A 483 17.50 32.70 2.78
N PRO A 484 16.76 32.69 1.66
CA PRO A 484 17.11 33.49 0.50
C PRO A 484 16.68 34.95 0.70
N ALA A 485 17.23 35.86 -0.11
CA ALA A 485 16.63 37.16 -0.28
C ALA A 485 15.23 37.02 -0.92
N ALA A 486 14.35 38.01 -0.68
CA ALA A 486 12.99 38.00 -1.21
C ALA A 486 12.98 37.79 -2.74
N GLY A 487 12.11 36.89 -3.23
CA GLY A 487 11.95 36.59 -4.66
C GLY A 487 12.88 35.50 -5.23
N LEU A 488 13.85 35.02 -4.45
CA LEU A 488 14.72 33.89 -4.86
C LEU A 488 14.21 32.52 -4.39
N ASP A 489 13.28 32.52 -3.43
CA ASP A 489 12.60 31.29 -3.02
C ASP A 489 11.58 30.84 -4.06
N PRO A 490 11.52 29.54 -4.40
CA PRO A 490 10.47 29.05 -5.24
C PRO A 490 9.07 29.10 -4.65
N ASN A 491 8.87 29.26 -3.32
CA ASN A 491 7.54 29.41 -2.71
C ASN A 491 6.54 28.31 -3.14
N GLY A 492 7.02 27.09 -3.34
CA GLY A 492 6.26 25.97 -3.89
C GLY A 492 5.77 26.15 -5.34
N CYS A 493 6.51 26.88 -6.16
CA CYS A 493 6.19 27.07 -7.57
C CYS A 493 5.97 25.73 -8.28
N SER A 494 4.74 25.56 -8.76
CA SER A 494 4.25 24.40 -9.50
C SER A 494 3.38 24.93 -10.64
N GLY A 495 3.51 24.37 -11.85
CA GLY A 495 2.72 24.79 -13.03
C GLY A 495 3.53 25.50 -14.13
N PRO A 496 2.89 26.28 -15.02
CA PRO A 496 3.50 26.77 -16.26
C PRO A 496 4.77 27.61 -16.10
N GLY A 497 4.98 28.29 -14.96
CA GLY A 497 6.16 29.09 -14.66
C GLY A 497 7.27 28.35 -13.88
N TYR A 498 7.15 27.03 -13.73
CA TYR A 498 8.05 26.24 -12.89
C TYR A 498 9.53 26.36 -13.29
N LEU A 499 9.85 26.32 -14.59
CA LEU A 499 11.24 26.36 -15.04
C LEU A 499 11.93 27.70 -14.72
N ASP A 500 11.23 28.82 -14.86
CA ASP A 500 11.78 30.14 -14.49
C ASP A 500 12.09 30.19 -13.00
N CYS A 501 11.21 29.61 -12.19
CA CYS A 501 11.36 29.53 -10.76
C CYS A 501 12.54 28.63 -10.34
N TRP A 502 12.62 27.44 -10.93
CA TRP A 502 13.73 26.52 -10.75
C TRP A 502 15.06 27.17 -11.14
N ASN A 503 15.12 27.85 -12.29
CA ASN A 503 16.34 28.49 -12.77
C ASN A 503 16.82 29.61 -11.84
N ARG A 504 15.91 30.44 -11.28
CA ARG A 504 16.27 31.45 -10.27
C ARG A 504 16.88 30.81 -9.02
N TYR A 505 16.25 29.76 -8.49
CA TYR A 505 16.78 29.01 -7.36
C TYR A 505 18.16 28.41 -7.69
N TRP A 506 18.26 27.76 -8.85
CA TRP A 506 19.48 27.10 -9.31
C TRP A 506 20.65 28.07 -9.43
N GLU A 507 20.47 29.24 -10.04
CA GLU A 507 21.52 30.26 -10.14
C GLU A 507 21.86 30.86 -8.78
N TRP A 508 20.88 31.13 -7.92
CA TRP A 508 21.14 31.62 -6.56
C TRP A 508 22.02 30.65 -5.77
N THR A 509 21.75 29.34 -5.84
CA THR A 509 22.57 28.33 -5.14
C THR A 509 24.01 28.21 -5.64
N LYS A 510 24.37 28.83 -6.78
CA LYS A 510 25.76 28.88 -7.27
C LYS A 510 26.56 30.06 -6.72
N THR A 511 25.90 31.07 -6.16
CA THR A 511 26.53 32.29 -5.65
C THR A 511 27.43 32.00 -4.43
N ASP A 512 28.43 32.85 -4.23
CA ASP A 512 29.32 32.74 -3.07
C ASP A 512 28.61 33.02 -1.75
N ASP A 513 27.58 33.89 -1.75
CA ASP A 513 26.73 34.14 -0.59
C ASP A 513 26.02 32.86 -0.12
N PHE A 514 25.38 32.14 -1.06
CA PHE A 514 24.74 30.86 -0.74
C PHE A 514 25.76 29.86 -0.19
N LYS A 515 26.88 29.66 -0.92
CA LYS A 515 27.90 28.67 -0.53
C LYS A 515 28.51 28.97 0.84
N THR A 516 28.80 30.24 1.12
CA THR A 516 29.36 30.66 2.42
C THR A 516 28.40 30.33 3.56
N LYS A 517 27.13 30.74 3.46
CA LYS A 517 26.11 30.42 4.46
C LYS A 517 25.83 28.92 4.56
N MET A 518 25.86 28.20 3.44
CA MET A 518 25.66 26.75 3.43
C MET A 518 26.81 26.04 4.13
N ARG A 519 28.07 26.46 3.96
CA ARG A 519 29.22 25.91 4.68
C ARG A 519 29.05 26.09 6.20
N GLU A 520 28.61 27.27 6.65
CA GLU A 520 28.30 27.51 8.07
C GLU A 520 27.24 26.52 8.58
N ILE A 521 26.15 26.33 7.83
CA ILE A 521 25.08 25.37 8.17
C ILE A 521 25.58 23.93 8.24
N VAL A 522 26.37 23.46 7.26
CA VAL A 522 26.86 22.07 7.22
C VAL A 522 27.91 21.80 8.30
N LEU A 523 28.70 22.81 8.66
CA LEU A 523 29.72 22.68 9.70
C LEU A 523 29.13 22.65 11.11
N ALA A 524 27.90 23.12 11.32
CA ALA A 524 27.22 23.03 12.60
C ALA A 524 27.09 21.57 13.08
N ASP A 525 27.15 21.38 14.41
CA ASP A 525 27.08 20.06 15.04
C ASP A 525 25.69 19.43 14.89
N ASP A 526 24.64 20.25 14.87
CA ASP A 526 23.24 19.86 14.71
C ASP A 526 22.83 19.68 13.23
N PHE A 527 23.76 19.72 12.28
CA PHE A 527 23.42 19.76 10.84
C PHE A 527 22.47 18.62 10.40
N LEU A 528 22.61 17.43 10.99
CA LEU A 528 21.80 16.26 10.69
C LEU A 528 20.44 16.24 11.41
N ASP A 529 20.28 17.01 12.48
CA ASP A 529 19.06 17.02 13.29
C ASP A 529 17.92 17.66 12.50
N ASN A 530 16.80 16.96 12.33
CA ASN A 530 15.67 17.43 11.50
C ASN A 530 16.04 17.74 10.04
N ASN A 531 17.14 17.19 9.53
CA ASN A 531 17.54 17.32 8.15
C ASN A 531 17.34 15.99 7.42
N PHE A 532 16.31 15.92 6.57
CA PHE A 532 16.01 14.72 5.77
C PHE A 532 17.02 14.50 4.63
N LEU A 533 17.96 15.43 4.43
CA LEU A 533 18.96 15.38 3.35
C LEU A 533 18.31 15.38 1.94
N SER A 534 17.19 16.09 1.83
CA SER A 534 16.49 16.39 0.59
C SER A 534 15.73 17.71 0.74
N THR A 535 15.69 18.53 -0.31
CA THR A 535 14.79 19.69 -0.36
C THR A 535 13.34 19.30 -0.67
N ASP A 536 13.11 18.06 -1.13
CA ASP A 536 11.84 17.59 -1.70
C ASP A 536 11.29 18.50 -2.81
N GLN A 537 12.16 19.31 -3.44
CA GLN A 537 11.78 20.06 -4.64
C GLN A 537 11.59 19.11 -5.81
N ARG A 538 10.66 19.46 -6.71
CA ARG A 538 10.66 18.90 -8.06
C ARG A 538 11.96 19.35 -8.72
N VAL A 539 12.67 18.43 -9.37
CA VAL A 539 13.91 18.71 -10.11
C VAL A 539 13.66 18.36 -11.58
N PRO A 540 14.04 19.21 -12.54
CA PRO A 540 13.86 18.89 -13.95
C PRO A 540 14.54 17.58 -14.33
N VAL A 541 13.80 16.68 -15.00
CA VAL A 541 14.34 15.38 -15.45
C VAL A 541 15.55 15.54 -16.40
N THR A 542 15.57 16.64 -17.16
CA THR A 542 16.68 17.01 -18.04
C THR A 542 17.98 17.28 -17.28
N LEU A 543 17.90 17.67 -16.01
CA LEU A 543 19.05 17.84 -15.12
C LEU A 543 19.44 16.53 -14.44
N LEU A 544 18.46 15.76 -13.96
CA LEU A 544 18.72 14.49 -13.26
C LEU A 544 19.33 13.43 -14.17
N GLN A 545 19.03 13.47 -15.47
CA GLN A 545 19.45 12.45 -16.45
C GLN A 545 19.08 11.02 -16.04
N THR A 546 18.09 10.89 -15.15
CA THR A 546 17.52 9.61 -14.72
C THR A 546 16.53 9.09 -15.75
N ASN A 547 16.16 7.81 -15.65
CA ASN A 547 15.09 7.22 -16.46
C ASN A 547 13.80 8.07 -16.37
N ALA A 548 13.33 8.61 -17.51
CA ALA A 548 12.15 9.47 -17.56
C ALA A 548 10.83 8.73 -17.28
N CYS A 549 10.77 7.40 -17.46
CA CYS A 549 9.60 6.60 -17.09
C CYS A 549 9.28 6.70 -15.58
N SER A 550 10.27 7.06 -14.76
CA SER A 550 10.08 7.38 -13.35
C SER A 550 9.10 8.56 -13.18
N PRO A 551 9.47 9.82 -13.45
CA PRO A 551 8.60 10.97 -13.21
C PRO A 551 7.39 11.07 -14.14
N LEU A 552 7.32 10.27 -15.21
CA LEU A 552 6.21 10.29 -16.18
C LEU A 552 5.07 9.31 -15.85
N ALA A 553 5.07 8.71 -14.65
CA ALA A 553 3.96 7.90 -14.16
C ALA A 553 2.64 8.67 -14.29
N SER A 554 1.64 8.03 -14.87
CA SER A 554 0.46 8.72 -15.40
C SER A 554 -0.76 8.62 -14.46
N ASN A 555 -0.69 7.73 -13.48
CA ASN A 555 -1.76 7.40 -12.52
C ASN A 555 -2.29 8.56 -11.69
N ALA A 556 -1.48 9.60 -11.49
CA ALA A 556 -1.82 10.76 -10.68
C ALA A 556 -2.40 11.92 -11.51
N ILE A 557 -2.55 11.75 -12.82
CA ILE A 557 -2.98 12.80 -13.75
C ILE A 557 -4.41 12.51 -14.20
N GLY A 558 -5.28 13.51 -14.09
CA GLY A 558 -6.68 13.37 -14.48
C GLY A 558 -6.84 13.07 -15.97
N GLY A 559 -7.57 11.99 -16.29
CA GLY A 559 -7.96 11.64 -17.66
C GLY A 559 -6.87 11.01 -18.53
N ASN A 560 -5.74 10.61 -17.93
CA ASN A 560 -4.68 9.86 -18.61
C ASN A 560 -5.11 8.45 -19.01
#